data_AF-A0A4R4ZLA6-F1
#
_entry.id   AF-A0A4R4ZLA6-F1
#
_cell.length_a   1.000
_cell.length_b   1.000
_cell.length_c   1.000
_cell.angle_alpha   90.00
_cell.angle_beta   90.00
_cell.angle_gamma   90.00
#
_symmetry.space_group_name_H-M   'P 1'
#
loop_
_entity.id
_entity.type
_entity.pdbx_description
1 polymer ?
#
loop_
_entity_poly.entity_id
_entity_poly.type
_entity_poly.pdbx_seq_one_letter_code
_entity_poly.pdbx_strand_id
1 'polypeptide(L)'
;MDYGHDLQFGTFLTPAIEDPAHVIALAQLTEQVGLDLVTFQDHPYQPRLMDAWTLLSVVAAQTQRIKVATNVANLPLRHPVVLARSVATLDQITGGRVELGLGAGGFLEAVAANGGPRLTTGQSISALEEAIAIIREVWAPTGGGIKLPGQHYAVAGAKRGPQPAHDVQIWLGAYKPRMLGVTGRLADGWLPSSGYAGPDLLTAMNKLIDEAAVDAGRDPASVRRLYNLSGHFSGSGGFLQGPEEVWIDQLTELTLGEGMSTYILASDDPTDIRRFAEVAVGVREAVEAARNGVVPAVAAPQTASGFAVVPTPPPVARRSAVRVLDESERPTGPALDPSRAYTPHQLSSGQHLIDVHDHLRAELEQIHDLVEQVAAGSMGIGQARSHINTMTMRQNNWTLGTYCESYCRLVTTHHSIEDASLFPRLRRADPALVPVVDRLQAEHLIIHDVLEGVDKALVALVDGSGSIDGLRAAVDLLDDTLLSHLSYEERELVEPLARLGVM
;
A
#
# COMPACT_ATOMS: atom_id res chain seq x y z
N MET A 1 -15.27 -1.31 12.91
CA MET A 1 -15.74 -2.30 13.90
C MET A 1 -14.51 -2.88 14.54
N ASP A 2 -14.39 -2.78 15.86
CA ASP A 2 -13.31 -3.42 16.60
C ASP A 2 -13.72 -4.88 16.93
N TYR A 3 -12.99 -5.87 16.40
CA TYR A 3 -13.25 -7.30 16.65
C TYR A 3 -12.70 -7.78 18.00
N GLY A 4 -12.11 -6.88 18.81
CA GLY A 4 -11.62 -7.20 20.15
C GLY A 4 -10.33 -8.03 20.17
N HIS A 5 -9.63 -8.13 19.04
CA HIS A 5 -8.37 -8.84 18.96
C HIS A 5 -7.25 -8.12 19.72
N ASP A 6 -6.39 -8.92 20.34
CA ASP A 6 -5.08 -8.46 20.82
C ASP A 6 -4.25 -7.95 19.64
N LEU A 7 -3.49 -6.88 19.89
CA LEU A 7 -2.66 -6.25 18.89
C LEU A 7 -1.32 -6.96 18.74
N GLN A 8 -0.94 -7.20 17.49
CA GLN A 8 0.36 -7.77 17.13
C GLN A 8 1.09 -6.82 16.19
N PHE A 9 2.39 -6.67 16.39
CA PHE A 9 3.25 -5.86 15.53
C PHE A 9 4.43 -6.68 15.04
N GLY A 10 4.82 -6.50 13.80
CA GLY A 10 5.89 -7.30 13.22
C GLY A 10 6.59 -6.65 12.04
N THR A 11 7.54 -7.38 11.47
CA THR A 11 8.26 -6.96 10.26
C THR A 11 8.05 -7.92 9.11
N PHE A 12 8.06 -7.38 7.90
CA PHE A 12 8.14 -8.11 6.65
C PHE A 12 9.48 -7.79 6.01
N LEU A 13 10.44 -8.69 6.20
CA LEU A 13 11.82 -8.51 5.78
C LEU A 13 12.05 -9.14 4.41
N THR A 14 12.94 -8.53 3.61
CA THR A 14 13.39 -9.10 2.35
C THR A 14 14.32 -10.28 2.62
N PRO A 15 14.02 -11.50 2.15
CA PRO A 15 14.86 -12.67 2.36
C PRO A 15 16.04 -12.69 1.37
N ALA A 16 16.82 -11.62 1.30
CA ALA A 16 17.93 -11.48 0.36
C ALA A 16 19.04 -12.50 0.62
N ILE A 17 19.51 -13.19 -0.43
CA ILE A 17 20.61 -14.17 -0.34
C ILE A 17 21.99 -13.52 -0.35
N GLU A 18 22.10 -12.27 -0.78
CA GLU A 18 23.38 -11.55 -0.86
C GLU A 18 23.99 -11.28 0.52
N ASP A 19 23.13 -11.08 1.54
CA ASP A 19 23.55 -10.93 2.93
C ASP A 19 22.60 -11.64 3.91
N PRO A 20 22.67 -12.98 4.00
CA PRO A 20 21.79 -13.76 4.88
C PRO A 20 21.98 -13.44 6.36
N ALA A 21 23.22 -13.07 6.75
CA ALA A 21 23.54 -12.73 8.12
C ALA A 21 22.83 -11.44 8.54
N HIS A 22 22.77 -10.44 7.65
CA HIS A 22 22.02 -9.21 7.89
C HIS A 22 20.51 -9.48 8.05
N VAL A 23 19.90 -10.30 7.20
CA VAL A 23 18.47 -10.65 7.31
C VAL A 23 18.16 -11.32 8.66
N ILE A 24 19.02 -12.24 9.12
CA ILE A 24 18.88 -12.88 10.44
C ILE A 24 19.06 -11.85 11.56
N ALA A 25 20.01 -10.93 11.44
CA ALA A 25 20.23 -9.87 12.43
C ALA A 25 19.03 -8.91 12.52
N LEU A 26 18.36 -8.59 11.41
CA LEU A 26 17.12 -7.81 11.40
C LEU A 26 15.98 -8.57 12.10
N ALA A 27 15.85 -9.87 11.89
CA ALA A 27 14.85 -10.67 12.59
C ALA A 27 15.10 -10.73 14.11
N GLN A 28 16.37 -10.83 14.52
CA GLN A 28 16.76 -10.72 15.93
C GLN A 28 16.48 -9.32 16.48
N LEU A 29 16.72 -8.26 15.68
CA LEU A 29 16.40 -6.89 16.06
C LEU A 29 14.89 -6.74 16.31
N THR A 30 14.04 -7.25 15.41
CA THR A 30 12.58 -7.26 15.58
C THR A 30 12.17 -7.83 16.95
N GLU A 31 12.77 -8.96 17.37
CA GLU A 31 12.53 -9.53 18.70
C GLU A 31 13.07 -8.65 19.83
N GLN A 32 14.28 -8.09 19.67
CA GLN A 32 14.95 -7.28 20.69
C GLN A 32 14.21 -5.99 21.00
N VAL A 33 13.57 -5.38 19.99
CA VAL A 33 12.75 -4.18 20.17
C VAL A 33 11.33 -4.49 20.66
N GLY A 34 10.99 -5.77 20.90
CA GLY A 34 9.72 -6.17 21.50
C GLY A 34 8.55 -6.29 20.53
N LEU A 35 8.82 -6.46 19.23
CA LEU A 35 7.80 -6.81 18.24
C LEU A 35 7.47 -8.32 18.31
N ASP A 36 6.26 -8.69 17.88
CA ASP A 36 5.64 -9.99 18.11
C ASP A 36 5.90 -11.01 16.99
N LEU A 37 6.16 -10.53 15.77
CA LEU A 37 6.13 -11.33 14.54
C LEU A 37 7.22 -10.90 13.55
N VAL A 38 7.89 -11.87 12.91
CA VAL A 38 8.71 -11.63 11.73
C VAL A 38 8.23 -12.50 10.57
N THR A 39 8.14 -11.90 9.38
CA THR A 39 7.60 -12.57 8.20
C THR A 39 8.49 -12.43 6.98
N PHE A 40 8.39 -13.41 6.07
CA PHE A 40 9.17 -13.45 4.84
C PHE A 40 8.32 -13.89 3.66
N GLN A 41 8.58 -13.30 2.50
CA GLN A 41 7.97 -13.70 1.23
C GLN A 41 8.54 -15.04 0.75
N ASP A 42 7.71 -15.79 0.05
CA ASP A 42 8.10 -17.08 -0.52
C ASP A 42 8.01 -17.02 -2.05
N HIS A 43 9.15 -16.71 -2.67
CA HIS A 43 9.31 -16.71 -4.13
C HIS A 43 10.47 -17.62 -4.54
N PRO A 44 10.31 -18.96 -4.51
CA PRO A 44 11.41 -19.91 -4.79
C PRO A 44 12.05 -19.76 -6.16
N TYR A 45 11.37 -19.11 -7.10
CA TYR A 45 11.85 -18.80 -8.45
C TYR A 45 12.70 -17.54 -8.55
N GLN A 46 12.82 -16.75 -7.48
CA GLN A 46 13.67 -15.56 -7.45
C GLN A 46 15.08 -15.96 -6.99
N PRO A 47 16.10 -15.94 -7.86
CA PRO A 47 17.43 -16.44 -7.51
C PRO A 47 18.16 -15.60 -6.47
N ARG A 48 17.67 -14.37 -6.21
CA ARG A 48 18.21 -13.44 -5.22
C ARG A 48 17.58 -13.62 -3.83
N LEU A 49 16.62 -14.52 -3.69
CA LEU A 49 15.91 -14.75 -2.43
C LEU A 49 16.23 -16.13 -1.86
N MET A 50 16.30 -16.20 -0.53
CA MET A 50 16.39 -17.45 0.22
C MET A 50 15.08 -18.24 0.17
N ASP A 51 15.17 -19.56 0.27
CA ASP A 51 13.99 -20.39 0.53
C ASP A 51 13.37 -20.03 1.88
N ALA A 52 12.08 -19.67 1.88
CA ALA A 52 11.40 -19.14 3.06
C ALA A 52 11.40 -20.11 4.24
N TRP A 53 11.20 -21.42 4.02
CA TRP A 53 11.13 -22.40 5.11
C TRP A 53 12.49 -22.71 5.73
N THR A 54 13.54 -22.71 4.92
CA THR A 54 14.92 -22.80 5.38
C THR A 54 15.27 -21.60 6.25
N LEU A 55 14.95 -20.38 5.78
CA LEU A 55 15.19 -19.15 6.53
C LEU A 55 14.38 -19.10 7.83
N LEU A 56 13.08 -19.39 7.79
CA LEU A 56 12.21 -19.42 8.97
C LEU A 56 12.76 -20.36 10.04
N SER A 57 13.29 -21.53 9.65
CA SER A 57 13.87 -22.50 10.58
C SER A 57 15.12 -21.95 11.28
N VAL A 58 16.00 -21.24 10.54
CA VAL A 58 17.21 -20.62 11.11
C VAL A 58 16.84 -19.45 12.03
N VAL A 59 15.96 -18.56 11.58
CA VAL A 59 15.50 -17.41 12.37
C VAL A 59 14.83 -17.89 13.66
N ALA A 60 13.96 -18.89 13.58
CA ALA A 60 13.29 -19.42 14.75
C ALA A 60 14.26 -20.10 15.73
N ALA A 61 15.36 -20.72 15.26
CA ALA A 61 16.40 -21.27 16.11
C ALA A 61 17.29 -20.18 16.76
N GLN A 62 17.36 -19.00 16.15
CA GLN A 62 18.20 -17.86 16.59
C GLN A 62 17.41 -16.79 17.38
N THR A 63 16.15 -17.06 17.69
CA THR A 63 15.21 -16.21 18.43
C THR A 63 14.47 -17.04 19.47
N GLN A 64 13.89 -16.40 20.50
CA GLN A 64 13.34 -17.12 21.65
C GLN A 64 11.82 -17.01 21.82
N ARG A 65 11.22 -15.90 21.37
CA ARG A 65 9.83 -15.51 21.66
C ARG A 65 9.07 -15.09 20.41
N ILE A 66 9.73 -14.44 19.46
CA ILE A 66 9.06 -13.90 18.28
C ILE A 66 8.40 -15.02 17.46
N LYS A 67 7.21 -14.73 16.95
CA LYS A 67 6.54 -15.60 15.97
C LYS A 67 7.19 -15.46 14.60
N VAL A 68 7.16 -16.53 13.82
CA VAL A 68 7.69 -16.56 12.46
C VAL A 68 6.60 -17.02 11.49
N ALA A 69 6.49 -16.37 10.33
CA ALA A 69 5.48 -16.75 9.34
C ALA A 69 5.90 -16.48 7.90
N THR A 70 5.33 -17.23 6.96
CA THR A 70 5.37 -16.88 5.54
C THR A 70 4.39 -15.75 5.24
N ASN A 71 4.75 -14.84 4.32
CA ASN A 71 3.93 -13.70 3.90
C ASN A 71 4.05 -13.48 2.38
N VAL A 72 3.46 -14.33 1.54
CA VAL A 72 2.77 -15.60 1.85
C VAL A 72 3.46 -16.77 1.14
N ALA A 73 3.27 -17.99 1.63
CA ALA A 73 3.80 -19.22 1.03
C ALA A 73 3.27 -19.43 -0.39
N ASN A 74 4.14 -19.85 -1.30
CA ASN A 74 3.79 -20.17 -2.68
C ASN A 74 3.20 -21.57 -2.76
N LEU A 75 1.89 -21.70 -2.55
CA LEU A 75 1.20 -22.99 -2.59
C LEU A 75 1.48 -23.79 -3.88
N PRO A 76 1.48 -23.19 -5.09
CA PRO A 76 1.73 -23.95 -6.33
C PRO A 76 3.05 -24.71 -6.38
N LEU A 77 4.06 -24.30 -5.61
CA LEU A 77 5.36 -24.97 -5.51
C LEU A 77 5.54 -25.76 -4.21
N ARG A 78 4.51 -25.83 -3.34
CA ARG A 78 4.55 -26.52 -2.05
C ARG A 78 3.33 -27.41 -1.88
N HIS A 79 3.50 -28.71 -2.12
CA HIS A 79 2.41 -29.68 -1.97
C HIS A 79 1.80 -29.59 -0.54
N PRO A 80 0.46 -29.48 -0.38
CA PRO A 80 -0.17 -29.10 0.88
C PRO A 80 0.11 -30.08 2.03
N VAL A 81 0.20 -31.39 1.75
CA VAL A 81 0.59 -32.38 2.78
C VAL A 81 2.01 -32.14 3.31
N VAL A 82 2.95 -31.78 2.42
CA VAL A 82 4.34 -31.53 2.82
C VAL A 82 4.43 -30.22 3.58
N LEU A 83 3.77 -29.17 3.06
CA LEU A 83 3.70 -27.87 3.71
C LEU A 83 3.12 -27.97 5.12
N ALA A 84 1.99 -28.67 5.30
CA ALA A 84 1.37 -28.88 6.61
C ALA A 84 2.32 -29.55 7.61
N ARG A 85 3.10 -30.55 7.16
CA ARG A 85 4.07 -31.23 8.01
C ARG A 85 5.25 -30.32 8.37
N SER A 86 5.75 -29.53 7.43
CA SER A 86 6.82 -28.56 7.69
C SER A 86 6.38 -27.54 8.73
N VAL A 87 5.18 -26.97 8.57
CA VAL A 87 4.58 -26.02 9.52
C VAL A 87 4.47 -26.65 10.91
N ALA A 88 3.81 -27.81 11.02
CA ALA A 88 3.59 -28.47 12.31
C ALA A 88 4.90 -28.88 12.98
N THR A 89 5.90 -29.31 12.21
CA THR A 89 7.20 -29.70 12.74
C THR A 89 7.95 -28.49 13.29
N LEU A 90 8.01 -27.38 12.53
CA LEU A 90 8.65 -26.18 13.02
C LEU A 90 7.90 -25.60 14.23
N ASP A 91 6.57 -25.67 14.23
CA ASP A 91 5.76 -25.23 15.36
C ASP A 91 6.07 -26.03 16.65
N GLN A 92 6.19 -27.35 16.52
CA GLN A 92 6.62 -28.23 17.62
C GLN A 92 8.03 -27.92 18.11
N ILE A 93 8.99 -27.69 17.20
CA ILE A 93 10.38 -27.37 17.57
C ILE A 93 10.46 -26.01 18.28
N THR A 94 9.65 -25.05 17.86
CA THR A 94 9.69 -23.67 18.36
C THR A 94 8.82 -23.44 19.59
N GLY A 95 8.00 -24.42 19.97
CA GLY A 95 7.07 -24.33 21.09
C GLY A 95 5.85 -23.46 20.82
N GLY A 96 5.33 -23.45 19.59
CA GLY A 96 4.09 -22.73 19.26
C GLY A 96 4.29 -21.34 18.65
N ARG A 97 5.33 -21.13 17.84
CA ARG A 97 5.69 -19.79 17.30
C ARG A 97 5.49 -19.65 15.79
N VAL A 98 4.85 -20.61 15.11
CA VAL A 98 4.76 -20.61 13.65
C VAL A 98 3.35 -20.31 13.17
N GLU A 99 3.21 -19.36 12.25
CA GLU A 99 1.94 -19.07 11.57
C GLU A 99 2.09 -19.26 10.05
N LEU A 100 0.99 -19.52 9.33
CA LEU A 100 1.03 -19.81 7.90
C LEU A 100 0.28 -18.75 7.08
N GLY A 101 0.98 -17.77 6.53
CA GLY A 101 0.45 -17.01 5.39
C GLY A 101 0.50 -17.87 4.14
N LEU A 102 -0.63 -18.05 3.45
CA LEU A 102 -0.78 -18.94 2.29
C LEU A 102 -1.31 -18.20 1.06
N GLY A 103 -0.65 -18.36 -0.08
CA GLY A 103 -1.03 -17.70 -1.33
C GLY A 103 -1.27 -18.69 -2.46
N ALA A 104 -2.24 -18.38 -3.32
CA ALA A 104 -2.51 -19.11 -4.56
C ALA A 104 -1.41 -18.95 -5.64
N GLY A 105 -0.41 -18.10 -5.41
CA GLY A 105 0.70 -17.79 -6.32
C GLY A 105 0.41 -16.63 -7.26
N GLY A 106 1.17 -15.52 -7.14
CA GLY A 106 0.97 -14.29 -7.93
C GLY A 106 1.71 -14.23 -9.28
N PHE A 107 2.68 -15.11 -9.51
CA PHE A 107 3.55 -15.08 -10.70
C PHE A 107 3.51 -16.42 -11.43
N LEU A 108 2.45 -16.64 -12.20
CA LEU A 108 2.12 -17.94 -12.81
C LEU A 108 3.20 -18.46 -13.75
N GLU A 109 3.82 -17.60 -14.57
CA GLU A 109 4.87 -18.04 -15.49
C GLU A 109 6.14 -18.49 -14.75
N ALA A 110 6.54 -17.78 -13.68
CA ALA A 110 7.69 -18.16 -12.88
C ALA A 110 7.45 -19.46 -12.12
N VAL A 111 6.23 -19.65 -11.59
CA VAL A 111 5.77 -20.92 -10.99
C VAL A 111 5.83 -22.05 -12.01
N ALA A 112 5.29 -21.85 -13.21
CA ALA A 112 5.29 -22.86 -14.26
C ALA A 112 6.71 -23.23 -14.72
N ALA A 113 7.61 -22.24 -14.83
CA ALA A 113 9.01 -22.46 -15.17
C ALA A 113 9.75 -23.34 -14.14
N ASN A 114 9.27 -23.37 -12.90
CA ASN A 114 9.83 -24.18 -11.80
C ASN A 114 9.03 -25.47 -11.56
N GLY A 115 8.23 -25.90 -12.54
CA GLY A 115 7.49 -27.17 -12.48
C GLY A 115 6.14 -27.09 -11.76
N GLY A 116 5.69 -25.90 -11.36
CA GLY A 116 4.35 -25.70 -10.83
C GLY A 116 3.26 -25.79 -11.91
N PRO A 117 1.98 -25.98 -11.52
CA PRO A 117 0.88 -26.13 -12.46
C PRO A 117 0.49 -24.81 -13.13
N ARG A 118 0.13 -24.86 -14.42
CA ARG A 118 -0.49 -23.73 -15.15
C ARG A 118 -2.00 -23.70 -14.88
N LEU A 119 -2.40 -23.08 -13.78
CA LEU A 119 -3.80 -22.94 -13.39
C LEU A 119 -4.37 -21.59 -13.86
N THR A 120 -5.64 -21.59 -14.28
CA THR A 120 -6.42 -20.36 -14.41
C THR A 120 -6.68 -19.75 -13.03
N THR A 121 -7.01 -18.45 -12.96
CA THR A 121 -7.36 -17.79 -11.69
C THR A 121 -8.42 -18.55 -10.90
N GLY A 122 -9.48 -19.01 -11.55
CA GLY A 122 -10.55 -19.75 -10.90
C GLY A 122 -10.10 -21.11 -10.34
N GLN A 123 -9.20 -21.80 -11.04
CA GLN A 123 -8.61 -23.06 -10.59
C GLN A 123 -7.61 -22.84 -9.44
N SER A 124 -6.81 -21.78 -9.46
CA SER A 124 -5.89 -21.46 -8.36
C SER A 124 -6.64 -21.22 -7.04
N ILE A 125 -7.80 -20.58 -7.10
CA ILE A 125 -8.67 -20.38 -5.92
C ILE A 125 -9.22 -21.74 -5.44
N SER A 126 -9.74 -22.58 -6.35
CA SER A 126 -10.23 -23.91 -5.98
C SER A 126 -9.13 -24.80 -5.40
N ALA A 127 -7.92 -24.74 -5.96
CA ALA A 127 -6.75 -25.47 -5.45
C ALA A 127 -6.35 -24.99 -4.05
N LEU A 128 -6.49 -23.70 -3.75
CA LEU A 128 -6.27 -23.15 -2.41
C LEU A 128 -7.30 -23.67 -1.40
N GLU A 129 -8.59 -23.71 -1.76
CA GLU A 129 -9.64 -24.28 -0.90
C GLU A 129 -9.37 -25.77 -0.59
N GLU A 130 -8.99 -26.56 -1.61
CA GLU A 130 -8.57 -27.96 -1.42
C GLU A 130 -7.33 -28.09 -0.52
N ALA A 131 -6.34 -27.22 -0.70
CA ALA A 131 -5.12 -27.22 0.10
C ALA A 131 -5.39 -26.89 1.57
N ILE A 132 -6.24 -25.91 1.87
CA ILE A 132 -6.61 -25.57 3.26
C ILE A 132 -7.29 -26.78 3.94
N ALA A 133 -8.21 -27.45 3.24
CA ALA A 133 -8.85 -28.66 3.76
C ALA A 133 -7.83 -29.77 4.06
N ILE A 134 -6.87 -30.01 3.15
CA ILE A 134 -5.79 -30.98 3.36
C ILE A 134 -4.91 -30.59 4.56
N ILE A 135 -4.51 -29.33 4.66
CA ILE A 135 -3.64 -28.84 5.74
C ILE A 135 -4.30 -29.05 7.11
N ARG A 136 -5.57 -28.65 7.25
CA ARG A 136 -6.36 -28.89 8.47
C ARG A 136 -6.50 -30.37 8.79
N GLU A 137 -6.72 -31.22 7.78
CA GLU A 137 -6.79 -32.66 7.96
C GLU A 137 -5.45 -33.26 8.44
N VAL A 138 -4.31 -32.75 7.95
CA VAL A 138 -2.99 -33.19 8.43
C VAL A 138 -2.79 -32.80 9.90
N TRP A 139 -3.24 -31.62 10.32
CA TRP A 139 -3.07 -31.14 11.70
C TRP A 139 -4.06 -31.69 12.72
N ALA A 140 -5.17 -32.30 12.28
CA ALA A 140 -6.17 -32.80 13.21
C ALA A 140 -5.60 -33.85 14.19
N PRO A 141 -5.96 -33.79 15.49
CA PRO A 141 -5.34 -34.60 16.55
C PRO A 141 -5.64 -36.11 16.44
N THR A 142 -6.77 -36.47 15.86
CA THR A 142 -7.25 -37.85 15.79
C THR A 142 -7.93 -38.14 14.46
N GLY A 143 -7.75 -39.35 13.93
CA GLY A 143 -8.49 -39.82 12.75
C GLY A 143 -7.74 -40.93 11.99
N GLY A 144 -8.45 -41.56 11.05
CA GLY A 144 -7.86 -42.50 10.10
C GLY A 144 -7.02 -41.79 9.01
N GLY A 145 -6.60 -42.54 7.99
CA GLY A 145 -5.90 -41.96 6.84
C GLY A 145 -6.77 -40.94 6.10
N ILE A 146 -6.17 -39.80 5.75
CA ILE A 146 -6.81 -38.69 5.03
C ILE A 146 -7.18 -39.15 3.62
N LYS A 147 -8.44 -38.99 3.24
CA LYS A 147 -8.94 -39.33 1.90
C LYS A 147 -9.72 -38.13 1.35
N LEU A 148 -9.06 -37.34 0.50
CA LEU A 148 -9.64 -36.17 -0.15
C LEU A 148 -9.43 -36.31 -1.67
N PRO A 149 -10.49 -36.56 -2.45
CA PRO A 149 -10.41 -36.68 -3.91
C PRO A 149 -10.50 -35.30 -4.58
N GLY A 150 -9.57 -34.40 -4.26
CA GLY A 150 -9.51 -33.06 -4.87
C GLY A 150 -9.13 -33.13 -6.35
N GLN A 151 -9.54 -32.11 -7.13
CA GLN A 151 -9.21 -32.00 -8.55
C GLN A 151 -7.77 -31.53 -8.76
N HIS A 152 -7.25 -30.72 -7.84
CA HIS A 152 -5.90 -30.17 -7.90
C HIS A 152 -4.96 -30.90 -6.94
N TYR A 153 -5.45 -31.27 -5.76
CA TYR A 153 -4.71 -32.03 -4.77
C TYR A 153 -5.51 -33.25 -4.30
N ALA A 154 -5.07 -34.44 -4.71
CA ALA A 154 -5.63 -35.70 -4.27
C ALA A 154 -4.79 -36.33 -3.15
N VAL A 155 -5.45 -36.69 -2.04
CA VAL A 155 -4.82 -37.42 -0.92
C VAL A 155 -5.56 -38.74 -0.73
N ALA A 156 -4.85 -39.86 -0.85
CA ALA A 156 -5.44 -41.20 -0.89
C ALA A 156 -4.92 -42.11 0.24
N GLY A 157 -5.17 -41.71 1.48
CA GLY A 157 -4.78 -42.48 2.68
C GLY A 157 -3.50 -42.00 3.36
N ALA A 158 -3.09 -40.73 3.15
CA ALA A 158 -1.97 -40.17 3.89
C ALA A 158 -2.26 -40.17 5.39
N LYS A 159 -1.26 -40.50 6.21
CA LYS A 159 -1.38 -40.40 7.66
C LYS A 159 -1.37 -38.93 8.10
N ARG A 160 -2.22 -38.61 9.06
CA ARG A 160 -2.22 -37.34 9.79
C ARG A 160 -0.91 -37.16 10.55
N GLY A 161 -0.63 -35.93 10.91
CA GLY A 161 0.46 -35.56 11.79
C GLY A 161 1.78 -35.17 11.09
N PRO A 162 2.70 -34.55 11.86
CA PRO A 162 2.54 -34.24 13.29
C PRO A 162 1.46 -33.17 13.54
N GLN A 163 0.81 -33.23 14.70
CA GLN A 163 -0.06 -32.15 15.16
C GLN A 163 0.84 -30.96 15.55
N PRO A 164 0.49 -29.71 15.20
CA PRO A 164 1.23 -28.55 15.68
C PRO A 164 1.14 -28.38 17.22
N ALA A 165 2.03 -27.59 17.81
CA ALA A 165 2.04 -27.35 19.26
C ALA A 165 0.93 -26.39 19.71
N HIS A 166 0.43 -25.55 18.80
CA HIS A 166 -0.73 -24.69 19.01
C HIS A 166 -1.70 -24.75 17.81
N ASP A 167 -2.83 -24.05 17.87
CA ASP A 167 -3.73 -23.92 16.72
C ASP A 167 -3.14 -22.91 15.73
N VAL A 168 -2.31 -23.41 14.80
CA VAL A 168 -1.64 -22.60 13.78
C VAL A 168 -2.66 -21.92 12.87
N GLN A 169 -2.53 -20.61 12.72
CA GLN A 169 -3.42 -19.82 11.89
C GLN A 169 -3.02 -19.88 10.41
N ILE A 170 -4.02 -19.86 9.54
CA ILE A 170 -3.89 -19.73 8.08
C ILE A 170 -4.33 -18.33 7.66
N TRP A 171 -3.41 -17.52 7.15
CA TRP A 171 -3.67 -16.16 6.69
C TRP A 171 -3.66 -16.07 5.16
N LEU A 172 -4.60 -15.35 4.58
CA LEU A 172 -4.69 -15.19 3.12
C LEU A 172 -4.49 -13.74 2.69
N GLY A 173 -3.59 -13.53 1.73
CA GLY A 173 -3.47 -12.29 0.97
C GLY A 173 -4.54 -12.23 -0.12
N ALA A 174 -5.68 -11.60 0.18
CA ALA A 174 -6.87 -11.60 -0.66
C ALA A 174 -7.34 -10.17 -0.98
N TYR A 175 -7.77 -9.94 -2.23
CA TYR A 175 -8.21 -8.61 -2.69
C TYR A 175 -9.55 -8.61 -3.43
N LYS A 176 -9.84 -9.67 -4.20
CA LYS A 176 -11.04 -9.74 -5.05
C LYS A 176 -12.17 -10.49 -4.34
N PRO A 177 -13.45 -10.19 -4.64
CA PRO A 177 -14.60 -10.70 -3.88
C PRO A 177 -14.61 -12.21 -3.67
N ARG A 178 -14.26 -13.01 -4.69
CA ARG A 178 -14.19 -14.48 -4.55
C ARG A 178 -13.15 -14.93 -3.52
N MET A 179 -11.97 -14.30 -3.49
CA MET A 179 -10.90 -14.61 -2.55
C MET A 179 -11.19 -14.10 -1.14
N LEU A 180 -11.83 -12.93 -1.01
CA LEU A 180 -12.33 -12.42 0.27
C LEU A 180 -13.40 -13.36 0.84
N GLY A 181 -14.27 -13.90 -0.01
CA GLY A 181 -15.21 -14.95 0.38
C GLY A 181 -14.53 -16.22 0.88
N VAL A 182 -13.46 -16.70 0.22
CA VAL A 182 -12.66 -17.82 0.73
C VAL A 182 -12.05 -17.50 2.10
N THR A 183 -11.57 -16.27 2.28
CA THR A 183 -10.98 -15.80 3.54
C THR A 183 -11.99 -15.89 4.68
N GLY A 184 -13.20 -15.35 4.52
CA GLY A 184 -14.26 -15.44 5.52
C GLY A 184 -14.67 -16.88 5.85
N ARG A 185 -14.77 -17.74 4.83
CA ARG A 185 -15.21 -19.14 5.03
C ARG A 185 -14.15 -20.04 5.67
N LEU A 186 -12.87 -19.90 5.29
CA LEU A 186 -11.86 -20.94 5.54
C LEU A 186 -10.58 -20.48 6.25
N ALA A 187 -10.27 -19.18 6.26
CA ALA A 187 -9.02 -18.66 6.83
C ALA A 187 -9.22 -18.15 8.26
N ASP A 188 -8.13 -18.00 9.01
CA ASP A 188 -8.13 -17.36 10.34
C ASP A 188 -7.59 -15.94 10.30
N GLY A 189 -7.08 -15.50 9.14
CA GLY A 189 -6.57 -14.15 8.97
C GLY A 189 -6.67 -13.63 7.55
N TRP A 190 -6.92 -12.34 7.42
CA TRP A 190 -6.83 -11.59 6.17
C TRP A 190 -5.59 -10.70 6.20
N LEU A 191 -4.70 -10.83 5.20
CA LEU A 191 -3.39 -10.17 5.15
C LEU A 191 -3.20 -9.37 3.84
N PRO A 192 -3.93 -8.26 3.62
CA PRO A 192 -3.67 -7.31 2.54
C PRO A 192 -2.37 -6.51 2.77
N SER A 193 -1.86 -5.90 1.70
CA SER A 193 -0.83 -4.86 1.79
C SER A 193 -1.39 -3.49 1.44
N SER A 194 -0.95 -2.45 2.15
CA SER A 194 -1.48 -1.09 2.00
C SER A 194 -1.34 -0.52 0.61
N GLY A 195 -0.27 -0.88 -0.12
CA GLY A 195 -0.08 -0.49 -1.52
C GLY A 195 -1.08 -1.09 -2.51
N TYR A 196 -1.84 -2.12 -2.11
CA TYR A 196 -2.88 -2.74 -2.96
C TYR A 196 -4.30 -2.55 -2.43
N ALA A 197 -4.44 -2.34 -1.12
CA ALA A 197 -5.69 -2.05 -0.45
C ALA A 197 -5.43 -0.90 0.53
N GLY A 198 -5.68 0.35 0.09
CA GLY A 198 -5.60 1.52 0.97
C GLY A 198 -6.70 1.52 2.03
N PRO A 199 -6.59 2.39 3.05
CA PRO A 199 -7.57 2.51 4.13
C PRO A 199 -9.03 2.66 3.66
N ASP A 200 -9.24 3.40 2.57
CA ASP A 200 -10.55 3.69 1.98
C ASP A 200 -11.26 2.45 1.41
N LEU A 201 -10.51 1.39 1.11
CA LEU A 201 -11.06 0.13 0.59
C LEU A 201 -11.39 -0.88 1.69
N LEU A 202 -10.83 -0.71 2.89
CA LEU A 202 -10.89 -1.72 3.96
C LEU A 202 -12.32 -2.02 4.39
N THR A 203 -13.17 -1.00 4.54
CA THR A 203 -14.56 -1.18 4.99
C THR A 203 -15.34 -2.11 4.05
N ALA A 204 -15.20 -1.90 2.74
CA ALA A 204 -15.91 -2.70 1.72
C ALA A 204 -15.37 -4.14 1.67
N MET A 205 -14.06 -4.31 1.85
CA MET A 205 -13.42 -5.63 1.86
C MET A 205 -13.74 -6.43 3.13
N ASN A 206 -13.73 -5.76 4.29
CA ASN A 206 -14.17 -6.30 5.58
C ASN A 206 -15.57 -6.87 5.47
N LYS A 207 -16.52 -6.10 4.93
CA LYS A 207 -17.90 -6.53 4.75
C LYS A 207 -18.02 -7.85 3.97
N LEU A 208 -17.26 -8.01 2.89
CA LEU A 208 -17.28 -9.25 2.09
C LEU A 208 -16.73 -10.46 2.86
N ILE A 209 -15.75 -10.25 3.74
CA ILE A 209 -15.19 -11.30 4.60
C ILE A 209 -16.23 -11.68 5.67
N ASP A 210 -16.82 -10.68 6.32
CA ASP A 210 -17.80 -10.88 7.39
C ASP A 210 -19.04 -11.61 6.90
N GLU A 211 -19.61 -11.18 5.77
CA GLU A 211 -20.75 -11.85 5.13
C GLU A 211 -20.41 -13.31 4.81
N ALA A 212 -19.23 -13.57 4.26
CA ALA A 212 -18.80 -14.93 3.94
C ALA A 212 -18.53 -15.79 5.19
N ALA A 213 -18.05 -15.20 6.29
CA ALA A 213 -17.88 -15.90 7.56
C ALA A 213 -19.25 -16.28 8.13
N VAL A 214 -20.20 -15.34 8.18
CA VAL A 214 -21.57 -15.57 8.66
C VAL A 214 -22.28 -16.64 7.82
N ASP A 215 -22.19 -16.56 6.49
CA ASP A 215 -22.79 -17.54 5.58
C ASP A 215 -22.23 -18.96 5.78
N ALA A 216 -20.97 -19.07 6.22
CA ALA A 216 -20.35 -20.34 6.61
C ALA A 216 -20.59 -20.75 8.07
N GLY A 217 -21.40 -19.99 8.82
CA GLY A 217 -21.69 -20.25 10.23
C GLY A 217 -20.52 -19.97 11.18
N ARG A 218 -19.58 -19.11 10.77
CA ARG A 218 -18.43 -18.67 11.57
C ARG A 218 -18.69 -17.28 12.14
N ASP A 219 -18.08 -17.01 13.28
CA ASP A 219 -17.98 -15.65 13.81
C ASP A 219 -17.00 -14.84 12.94
N PRO A 220 -17.37 -13.66 12.42
CA PRO A 220 -16.43 -12.76 11.75
C PRO A 220 -15.17 -12.45 12.58
N ALA A 221 -15.30 -12.37 13.90
CA ALA A 221 -14.18 -12.19 14.82
C ALA A 221 -13.27 -13.43 14.94
N SER A 222 -13.62 -14.57 14.32
CA SER A 222 -12.68 -15.69 14.18
C SER A 222 -11.66 -15.49 13.05
N VAL A 223 -11.83 -14.44 12.24
CA VAL A 223 -10.90 -14.07 11.19
C VAL A 223 -10.18 -12.80 11.64
N ARG A 224 -8.90 -12.89 11.95
CA ARG A 224 -8.04 -11.76 12.30
C ARG A 224 -7.82 -10.84 11.10
N ARG A 225 -7.67 -9.54 11.34
CA ARG A 225 -7.38 -8.53 10.31
C ARG A 225 -5.93 -8.08 10.46
N LEU A 226 -5.09 -8.48 9.50
CA LEU A 226 -3.68 -8.16 9.44
C LEU A 226 -3.45 -7.11 8.33
N TYR A 227 -2.33 -6.39 8.37
CA TYR A 227 -2.03 -5.39 7.35
C TYR A 227 -0.52 -5.22 7.16
N ASN A 228 -0.03 -5.47 5.94
CA ASN A 228 1.34 -5.12 5.58
C ASN A 228 1.41 -3.61 5.31
N LEU A 229 2.27 -2.93 6.05
CA LEU A 229 2.43 -1.49 6.02
C LEU A 229 3.66 -1.09 5.21
N SER A 230 3.47 -0.13 4.32
CA SER A 230 4.52 0.64 3.69
C SER A 230 4.31 2.11 4.04
N GLY A 231 5.34 2.77 4.54
CA GLY A 231 5.30 4.18 4.94
C GLY A 231 6.71 4.73 5.13
N HIS A 232 6.80 6.00 5.50
CA HIS A 232 8.05 6.63 5.90
C HIS A 232 7.86 7.45 7.17
N PHE A 233 8.87 7.42 8.03
CA PHE A 233 8.84 8.17 9.29
C PHE A 233 9.32 9.64 9.14
N SER A 234 9.18 10.19 7.94
CA SER A 234 9.59 11.53 7.54
C SER A 234 8.60 12.10 6.55
N GLY A 235 8.57 13.43 6.42
CA GLY A 235 7.60 14.13 5.59
C GLY A 235 6.32 14.47 6.35
N SER A 236 5.34 14.98 5.63
CA SER A 236 4.00 15.30 6.12
C SER A 236 3.00 15.05 5.00
N GLY A 237 1.79 14.58 5.34
CA GLY A 237 0.68 14.62 4.37
C GLY A 237 0.33 13.32 3.65
N GLY A 238 0.17 12.20 4.35
CA GLY A 238 -0.33 10.96 3.74
C GLY A 238 -0.50 9.81 4.71
N PHE A 239 -1.00 8.68 4.21
CA PHE A 239 -1.08 7.45 5.00
C PHE A 239 0.34 6.97 5.35
N LEU A 240 0.64 6.92 6.64
CA LEU A 240 1.92 6.52 7.23
C LEU A 240 3.11 7.33 6.68
N GLN A 241 2.91 8.64 6.51
CA GLN A 241 3.96 9.60 6.14
C GLN A 241 4.09 10.65 7.24
N GLY A 242 5.20 10.62 7.97
CA GLY A 242 5.48 11.55 9.05
C GLY A 242 5.95 10.89 10.33
N PRO A 243 6.06 11.63 11.44
CA PRO A 243 6.62 11.11 12.67
C PRO A 243 5.72 10.06 13.31
N GLU A 244 6.23 9.39 14.35
CA GLU A 244 5.62 8.28 15.06
C GLU A 244 4.20 8.60 15.55
N GLU A 245 3.93 9.85 15.94
CA GLU A 245 2.60 10.27 16.39
C GLU A 245 1.55 10.12 15.29
N VAL A 246 1.91 10.45 14.03
CA VAL A 246 1.01 10.26 12.87
C VAL A 246 0.69 8.78 12.67
N TRP A 247 1.70 7.92 12.82
CA TRP A 247 1.51 6.48 12.72
C TRP A 247 0.62 5.96 13.86
N ILE A 248 0.85 6.41 15.09
CA ILE A 248 0.07 6.00 16.26
C ILE A 248 -1.40 6.35 16.06
N ASP A 249 -1.71 7.58 15.66
CA ASP A 249 -3.07 8.03 15.43
C ASP A 249 -3.75 7.20 14.33
N GLN A 250 -3.12 7.09 13.15
CA GLN A 250 -3.71 6.38 12.01
C GLN A 250 -3.90 4.88 12.26
N LEU A 251 -2.95 4.21 12.91
CA LEU A 251 -3.09 2.78 13.23
C LEU A 251 -4.10 2.55 14.37
N THR A 252 -4.25 3.50 15.29
CA THR A 252 -5.33 3.47 16.29
C THR A 252 -6.70 3.59 15.63
N GLU A 253 -6.86 4.51 14.68
CA GLU A 253 -8.09 4.66 13.89
C GLU A 253 -8.41 3.40 13.07
N LEU A 254 -7.42 2.81 12.39
CA LEU A 254 -7.61 1.54 11.68
C LEU A 254 -8.02 0.40 12.61
N THR A 255 -7.49 0.38 13.83
CA THR A 255 -7.86 -0.65 14.82
C THR A 255 -9.31 -0.51 15.24
N LEU A 256 -9.72 0.68 15.68
CA LEU A 256 -11.06 0.91 16.23
C LEU A 256 -12.12 0.98 15.12
N GLY A 257 -11.77 1.57 13.99
CA GLY A 257 -12.62 1.84 12.83
C GLY A 257 -12.75 0.66 11.87
N GLU A 258 -11.66 -0.06 11.59
CA GLU A 258 -11.63 -1.15 10.60
C GLU A 258 -11.32 -2.53 11.21
N GLY A 259 -11.00 -2.59 12.50
CA GLY A 259 -10.74 -3.84 13.22
C GLY A 259 -9.37 -4.46 12.93
N MET A 260 -8.48 -3.70 12.27
CA MET A 260 -7.11 -4.11 12.02
C MET A 260 -6.38 -4.35 13.35
N SER A 261 -5.69 -5.48 13.47
CA SER A 261 -5.12 -5.93 14.76
C SER A 261 -3.74 -6.56 14.64
N THR A 262 -3.24 -6.79 13.43
CA THR A 262 -1.84 -7.15 13.22
C THR A 262 -1.21 -6.22 12.19
N TYR A 263 -0.18 -5.49 12.58
CA TYR A 263 0.51 -4.53 11.71
C TYR A 263 1.92 -5.01 11.41
N ILE A 264 2.26 -5.14 10.13
CA ILE A 264 3.52 -5.73 9.70
C ILE A 264 4.27 -4.71 8.84
N LEU A 265 5.32 -4.10 9.37
CA LEU A 265 6.13 -3.12 8.64
C LEU A 265 6.99 -3.79 7.56
N ALA A 266 6.83 -3.39 6.30
CA ALA A 266 7.73 -3.77 5.22
C ALA A 266 8.93 -2.79 5.15
N SER A 267 9.96 -3.06 5.94
CA SER A 267 11.23 -2.31 5.91
C SER A 267 12.41 -3.21 6.32
N ASP A 268 13.53 -3.03 5.63
CA ASP A 268 14.82 -3.64 5.97
C ASP A 268 15.75 -2.64 6.72
N ASP A 269 15.28 -1.42 7.00
CA ASP A 269 16.05 -0.41 7.74
C ASP A 269 15.95 -0.65 9.26
N PRO A 270 17.07 -0.91 9.97
CA PRO A 270 17.10 -1.04 11.42
C PRO A 270 16.50 0.14 12.18
N THR A 271 16.58 1.35 11.62
CA THR A 271 16.06 2.59 12.21
C THR A 271 14.55 2.58 12.19
N ASP A 272 13.94 2.25 11.04
CA ASP A 272 12.49 2.14 10.91
C ASP A 272 11.92 1.07 11.85
N ILE A 273 12.60 -0.07 11.99
CA ILE A 273 12.17 -1.15 12.89
C ILE A 273 12.13 -0.66 14.35
N ARG A 274 13.10 0.15 14.78
CA ARG A 274 13.12 0.72 16.14
C ARG A 274 12.00 1.73 16.34
N ARG A 275 11.80 2.64 15.39
CA ARG A 275 10.72 3.64 15.43
C ARG A 275 9.35 2.97 15.43
N PHE A 276 9.19 1.91 14.65
CA PHE A 276 7.95 1.14 14.62
C PHE A 276 7.64 0.40 15.92
N ALA A 277 8.66 0.01 16.70
CA ALA A 277 8.44 -0.53 18.03
C ALA A 277 7.89 0.53 19.00
N GLU A 278 8.31 1.80 18.88
CA GLU A 278 7.74 2.92 19.65
C GLU A 278 6.28 3.17 19.26
N VAL A 279 5.98 3.15 17.95
CA VAL A 279 4.60 3.18 17.44
C VAL A 279 3.77 2.04 18.01
N ALA A 280 4.30 0.81 18.04
CA ALA A 280 3.60 -0.34 18.58
C ALA A 280 3.22 -0.18 20.06
N VAL A 281 4.06 0.49 20.87
CA VAL A 281 3.72 0.84 22.25
C VAL A 281 2.59 1.86 22.27
N GLY A 282 2.74 2.97 21.53
CA GLY A 282 1.75 4.05 21.50
C GLY A 282 0.36 3.60 21.03
N VAL A 283 0.29 2.76 19.99
CA VAL A 283 -0.99 2.22 19.50
C VAL A 283 -1.64 1.30 20.53
N ARG A 284 -0.87 0.44 21.22
CA ARG A 284 -1.42 -0.43 22.27
C ARG A 284 -2.02 0.40 23.41
N GLU A 285 -1.31 1.42 23.88
CA GLU A 285 -1.79 2.32 24.93
C GLU A 285 -3.06 3.09 24.49
N ALA A 286 -3.06 3.64 23.28
CA ALA A 286 -4.19 4.41 22.74
C ALA A 286 -5.45 3.54 22.55
N VAL A 287 -5.28 2.33 22.00
CA VAL A 287 -6.39 1.38 21.79
C VAL A 287 -6.91 0.85 23.13
N GLU A 288 -6.04 0.52 24.08
CA GLU A 288 -6.46 0.07 25.41
C GLU A 288 -7.25 1.15 26.14
N ALA A 289 -6.78 2.40 26.11
CA ALA A 289 -7.50 3.54 26.68
C ALA A 289 -8.89 3.67 26.05
N ALA A 290 -8.96 3.69 24.71
CA ALA A 290 -10.22 3.77 23.97
C ALA A 290 -11.20 2.63 24.32
N ARG A 291 -10.72 1.37 24.38
CA ARG A 291 -11.53 0.19 24.72
C ARG A 291 -12.05 0.22 26.16
N ASN A 292 -11.25 0.72 27.11
CA ASN A 292 -11.63 0.79 28.52
C ASN A 292 -12.59 1.95 28.85
N GLY A 293 -12.99 2.75 27.85
CA GLY A 293 -13.76 3.97 28.08
C GLY A 293 -12.98 5.03 28.87
N VAL A 294 -11.69 4.77 29.14
CA VAL A 294 -10.74 5.78 29.58
C VAL A 294 -10.39 6.54 28.33
N VAL A 295 -11.20 7.53 27.98
CA VAL A 295 -10.79 8.51 26.98
C VAL A 295 -9.41 8.99 27.44
N PRO A 296 -8.29 8.63 26.77
CA PRO A 296 -7.03 9.26 27.09
C PRO A 296 -7.31 10.73 26.90
N ALA A 297 -7.00 11.55 27.91
CA ALA A 297 -7.40 12.95 27.96
C ALA A 297 -7.26 13.53 26.55
N VAL A 298 -8.39 13.63 25.86
CA VAL A 298 -8.45 14.25 24.54
C VAL A 298 -7.87 15.60 24.87
N ALA A 299 -6.71 15.90 24.27
CA ALA A 299 -6.32 17.28 24.11
C ALA A 299 -7.61 17.97 23.67
N ALA A 300 -8.16 18.79 24.58
CA ALA A 300 -9.57 19.20 24.62
C ALA A 300 -10.11 19.35 23.21
N PRO A 301 -11.34 18.86 22.88
CA PRO A 301 -11.83 18.69 21.52
C PRO A 301 -11.26 19.82 20.68
N GLN A 302 -10.25 19.52 19.85
CA GLN A 302 -9.52 20.59 19.16
C GLN A 302 -10.61 21.39 18.49
N THR A 303 -10.80 22.61 19.00
CA THR A 303 -12.06 23.32 18.89
C THR A 303 -12.40 23.35 17.43
N ALA A 304 -13.54 22.76 17.06
CA ALA A 304 -13.98 22.77 15.67
C ALA A 304 -13.93 24.22 15.20
N SER A 305 -12.96 24.51 14.34
CA SER A 305 -12.64 25.86 13.91
C SER A 305 -13.30 26.11 12.57
N GLY A 306 -13.33 27.37 12.14
CA GLY A 306 -13.59 27.67 10.74
C GLY A 306 -12.60 26.92 9.84
N PHE A 307 -12.95 26.83 8.57
CA PHE A 307 -12.07 26.24 7.55
C PHE A 307 -10.72 26.98 7.53
N ALA A 308 -9.62 26.25 7.77
CA ALA A 308 -8.29 26.82 8.01
C ALA A 308 -7.23 26.35 7.00
N VAL A 309 -7.59 25.49 6.03
CA VAL A 309 -6.69 25.05 4.97
C VAL A 309 -6.60 26.16 3.92
N VAL A 310 -5.38 26.54 3.56
CA VAL A 310 -5.12 27.67 2.64
C VAL A 310 -4.57 27.11 1.33
N PRO A 311 -5.33 27.17 0.23
CA PRO A 311 -4.83 26.85 -1.11
C PRO A 311 -3.55 27.63 -1.46
N THR A 312 -2.63 26.98 -2.14
CA THR A 312 -1.43 27.62 -2.69
C THR A 312 -1.84 28.53 -3.85
N PRO A 313 -1.50 29.84 -3.80
CA PRO A 313 -1.89 30.78 -4.84
C PRO A 313 -1.12 30.50 -6.15
N PRO A 314 -1.71 30.87 -7.31
CA PRO A 314 -1.02 30.74 -8.59
C PRO A 314 0.24 31.62 -8.63
N PRO A 315 1.28 31.23 -9.39
CA PRO A 315 2.51 31.99 -9.52
C PRO A 315 2.25 33.39 -10.09
N VAL A 316 2.92 34.40 -9.53
CA VAL A 316 2.76 35.82 -9.91
C VAL A 316 3.38 36.12 -11.27
N ALA A 317 4.43 35.39 -11.65
CA ALA A 317 5.13 35.51 -12.92
C ALA A 317 4.90 34.26 -13.76
N ARG A 318 4.66 34.48 -15.07
CA ARG A 318 4.54 33.43 -16.09
C ARG A 318 5.88 33.29 -16.81
N ARG A 319 6.26 32.06 -17.18
CA ARG A 319 7.49 31.77 -17.92
C ARG A 319 7.26 31.64 -19.42
N SER A 320 6.11 31.09 -19.82
CA SER A 320 5.72 30.86 -21.21
C SER A 320 5.06 32.09 -21.84
N ALA A 321 5.38 32.32 -23.12
CA ALA A 321 4.68 33.29 -23.97
C ALA A 321 3.34 32.75 -24.52
N VAL A 322 3.10 31.44 -24.39
CA VAL A 322 1.92 30.73 -24.91
C VAL A 322 1.01 30.33 -23.75
N ARG A 323 -0.31 30.48 -23.94
CA ARG A 323 -1.33 30.05 -22.98
C ARG A 323 -2.28 29.07 -23.63
N VAL A 324 -2.55 27.97 -22.94
CA VAL A 324 -3.48 26.93 -23.39
C VAL A 324 -4.74 26.83 -22.50
N LEU A 325 -4.69 27.38 -21.28
CA LEU A 325 -5.83 27.49 -20.39
C LEU A 325 -6.38 28.92 -20.41
N ASP A 326 -7.69 29.08 -20.53
CA ASP A 326 -8.38 30.34 -20.27
C ASP A 326 -8.85 30.36 -18.81
N GLU A 327 -8.13 31.08 -17.94
CA GLU A 327 -8.49 31.14 -16.53
C GLU A 327 -9.76 31.98 -16.26
N SER A 328 -10.17 32.84 -17.21
CA SER A 328 -11.34 33.72 -17.04
C SER A 328 -12.67 32.98 -17.17
N GLU A 329 -12.65 31.81 -17.81
CA GLU A 329 -13.82 30.94 -18.00
C GLU A 329 -14.02 29.93 -16.86
N ARG A 330 -13.11 29.90 -15.86
CA ARG A 330 -13.17 28.93 -14.76
C ARG A 330 -14.41 29.17 -13.88
N PRO A 331 -15.33 28.19 -13.75
CA PRO A 331 -16.44 28.30 -12.82
C PRO A 331 -15.95 28.28 -11.37
N THR A 332 -16.79 28.74 -10.46
CA THR A 332 -16.53 28.69 -9.01
C THR A 332 -17.57 27.82 -8.34
N GLY A 333 -17.13 27.05 -7.36
CA GLY A 333 -17.96 26.20 -6.53
C GLY A 333 -18.82 27.01 -5.55
N PRO A 334 -19.66 26.34 -4.75
CA PRO A 334 -20.46 26.99 -3.73
C PRO A 334 -19.56 27.71 -2.70
N ALA A 335 -20.00 28.88 -2.25
CA ALA A 335 -19.29 29.62 -1.21
C ALA A 335 -19.23 28.84 0.11
N LEU A 336 -18.12 29.01 0.83
CA LEU A 336 -17.92 28.46 2.17
C LEU A 336 -19.07 28.86 3.09
N ASP A 337 -19.57 27.90 3.88
CA ASP A 337 -20.51 28.19 4.96
C ASP A 337 -19.71 28.64 6.20
N PRO A 338 -19.70 29.94 6.57
CA PRO A 338 -18.92 30.44 7.70
C PRO A 338 -19.40 29.92 9.05
N SER A 339 -20.58 29.29 9.11
CA SER A 339 -21.12 28.67 10.33
C SER A 339 -20.69 27.21 10.51
N ARG A 340 -20.07 26.61 9.48
CA ARG A 340 -19.61 25.22 9.53
C ARG A 340 -18.27 25.11 10.24
N ALA A 341 -18.21 24.15 11.17
CA ALA A 341 -17.00 23.83 11.89
C ALA A 341 -16.43 22.50 11.38
N TYR A 342 -15.10 22.42 11.27
CA TYR A 342 -14.40 21.25 10.75
C TYR A 342 -13.53 20.63 11.84
N THR A 343 -13.46 19.31 11.83
CA THR A 343 -12.50 18.56 12.64
C THR A 343 -11.12 18.55 11.96
N PRO A 344 -10.02 18.33 12.70
CA PRO A 344 -8.69 18.18 12.11
C PRO A 344 -8.64 17.09 11.01
N HIS A 345 -9.32 15.96 11.22
CA HIS A 345 -9.42 14.88 10.22
C HIS A 345 -10.18 15.32 8.96
N GLN A 346 -11.21 16.17 9.07
CA GLN A 346 -11.87 16.72 7.88
C GLN A 346 -10.93 17.66 7.14
N LEU A 347 -10.21 18.53 7.86
CA LEU A 347 -9.24 19.43 7.24
C LEU A 347 -8.08 18.69 6.58
N SER A 348 -7.69 17.51 7.08
CA SER A 348 -6.57 16.75 6.52
C SER A 348 -6.81 16.25 5.09
N SER A 349 -8.08 16.03 4.66
CA SER A 349 -8.36 15.66 3.27
C SER A 349 -8.03 16.78 2.29
N GLY A 350 -8.38 18.02 2.63
CA GLY A 350 -8.01 19.20 1.84
C GLY A 350 -6.51 19.48 1.90
N GLN A 351 -5.89 19.30 3.06
CA GLN A 351 -4.45 19.46 3.22
C GLN A 351 -3.67 18.42 2.39
N HIS A 352 -4.12 17.17 2.33
CA HIS A 352 -3.47 16.12 1.55
C HIS A 352 -3.37 16.47 0.06
N LEU A 353 -4.43 17.06 -0.52
CA LEU A 353 -4.39 17.52 -1.91
C LEU A 353 -3.29 18.57 -2.11
N ILE A 354 -3.18 19.55 -1.21
CA ILE A 354 -2.11 20.56 -1.23
C ILE A 354 -0.74 19.90 -1.11
N ASP A 355 -0.58 18.92 -0.22
CA ASP A 355 0.70 18.25 -0.01
C ASP A 355 1.16 17.47 -1.27
N VAL A 356 0.23 16.79 -1.96
CA VAL A 356 0.49 16.15 -3.26
C VAL A 356 0.89 17.20 -4.30
N HIS A 357 0.18 18.32 -4.37
CA HIS A 357 0.47 19.37 -5.33
C HIS A 357 1.80 20.07 -5.05
N ASP A 358 2.14 20.33 -3.78
CA ASP A 358 3.41 20.93 -3.40
C ASP A 358 4.59 20.02 -3.76
N HIS A 359 4.41 18.70 -3.67
CA HIS A 359 5.39 17.76 -4.20
C HIS A 359 5.56 17.90 -5.73
N LEU A 360 4.46 17.98 -6.48
CA LEU A 360 4.51 18.21 -7.95
C LEU A 360 5.19 19.55 -8.29
N ARG A 361 4.89 20.62 -7.54
CA ARG A 361 5.55 21.93 -7.68
C ARG A 361 7.06 21.83 -7.49
N ALA A 362 7.50 21.15 -6.42
CA ALA A 362 8.91 20.97 -6.12
C ALA A 362 9.64 20.15 -7.20
N GLU A 363 9.01 19.08 -7.71
CA GLU A 363 9.57 18.30 -8.81
C GLU A 363 9.68 19.11 -10.11
N LEU A 364 8.68 19.94 -10.41
CA LEU A 364 8.67 20.81 -11.58
C LEU A 364 9.78 21.87 -11.53
N GLU A 365 10.01 22.45 -10.34
CA GLU A 365 11.13 23.38 -10.10
C GLU A 365 12.49 22.67 -10.32
N GLN A 366 12.65 21.44 -9.83
CA GLN A 366 13.86 20.66 -10.06
C GLN A 366 14.07 20.31 -11.55
N ILE A 367 13.00 19.97 -12.28
CA ILE A 367 13.08 19.73 -13.72
C ILE A 367 13.54 21.00 -14.45
N HIS A 368 12.95 22.14 -14.10
CA HIS A 368 13.33 23.42 -14.68
C HIS A 368 14.82 23.75 -14.40
N ASP A 369 15.28 23.57 -13.17
CA ASP A 369 16.68 23.80 -12.79
C ASP A 369 17.67 22.91 -13.56
N LEU A 370 17.28 21.67 -13.85
CA LEU A 370 18.09 20.76 -14.67
C LEU A 370 18.16 21.22 -16.13
N VAL A 371 17.03 21.67 -16.70
CA VAL A 371 16.99 22.22 -18.06
C VAL A 371 17.88 23.46 -18.16
N GLU A 372 17.85 24.36 -17.17
CA GLU A 372 18.71 25.54 -17.12
C GLU A 372 20.20 25.20 -17.02
N GLN A 373 20.57 24.21 -16.20
CA GLN A 373 21.96 23.77 -16.09
C GLN A 373 22.48 23.14 -17.38
N VAL A 374 21.63 22.39 -18.09
CA VAL A 374 21.97 21.85 -19.42
C VAL A 374 22.11 22.98 -20.44
N ALA A 375 21.20 23.95 -20.44
CA ALA A 375 21.25 25.09 -21.35
C ALA A 375 22.48 26.00 -21.11
N ALA A 376 22.89 26.16 -19.86
CA ALA A 376 24.09 26.90 -19.48
C ALA A 376 25.41 26.14 -19.78
N GLY A 377 25.33 24.87 -20.19
CA GLY A 377 26.49 24.00 -20.42
C GLY A 377 27.23 23.59 -19.15
N SER A 378 26.65 23.82 -17.97
CA SER A 378 27.22 23.42 -16.68
C SER A 378 26.93 21.95 -16.35
N MET A 379 25.95 21.34 -17.03
CA MET A 379 25.60 19.93 -16.91
C MET A 379 25.44 19.27 -18.29
N GLY A 380 25.97 18.06 -18.46
CA GLY A 380 25.73 17.27 -19.66
C GLY A 380 24.35 16.60 -19.65
N ILE A 381 23.73 16.42 -20.81
CA ILE A 381 22.41 15.77 -20.97
C ILE A 381 22.35 14.39 -20.27
N GLY A 382 23.43 13.60 -20.35
CA GLY A 382 23.49 12.29 -19.68
C GLY A 382 23.50 12.38 -18.14
N GLN A 383 24.05 13.45 -17.58
CA GLN A 383 24.05 13.71 -16.14
C GLN A 383 22.68 14.20 -15.66
N ALA A 384 22.05 15.13 -16.41
CA ALA A 384 20.66 15.52 -16.18
C ALA A 384 19.71 14.32 -16.21
N ARG A 385 19.90 13.40 -17.18
CA ARG A 385 19.14 12.14 -17.24
C ARG A 385 19.31 11.28 -15.99
N SER A 386 20.54 11.18 -15.48
CA SER A 386 20.81 10.47 -14.24
C SER A 386 20.09 11.11 -13.06
N HIS A 387 20.07 12.44 -12.98
CA HIS A 387 19.36 13.17 -11.92
C HIS A 387 17.86 12.93 -11.95
N ILE A 388 17.21 13.06 -13.12
CA ILE A 388 15.77 12.81 -13.27
C ILE A 388 15.41 11.37 -12.86
N ASN A 389 16.21 10.39 -13.26
CA ASN A 389 16.02 8.99 -12.86
C ASN A 389 16.20 8.76 -11.35
N THR A 390 17.00 9.57 -10.67
CA THR A 390 17.19 9.48 -9.21
C THR A 390 16.15 10.27 -8.42
N MET A 391 15.59 11.34 -8.99
CA MET A 391 14.50 12.12 -8.39
C MET A 391 13.24 11.26 -8.23
N THR A 392 13.02 10.33 -9.16
CA THR A 392 11.80 9.51 -9.26
C THR A 392 11.96 8.07 -8.75
N MET A 393 12.66 7.88 -7.63
CA MET A 393 12.90 6.55 -7.07
C MET A 393 11.83 6.08 -6.08
N ARG A 394 10.70 5.58 -6.62
CA ARG A 394 10.05 4.31 -6.24
C ARG A 394 9.00 3.93 -7.31
N GLN A 395 9.34 3.05 -8.26
CA GLN A 395 8.43 2.09 -8.90
C GLN A 395 9.22 1.08 -9.76
N ASN A 396 8.96 -0.22 -9.57
CA ASN A 396 9.69 -1.32 -10.19
C ASN A 396 9.44 -1.44 -11.72
N ASN A 397 10.56 -1.55 -12.45
CA ASN A 397 10.83 -1.96 -13.85
C ASN A 397 9.68 -2.19 -14.85
N TRP A 398 9.83 -1.63 -16.06
CA TRP A 398 10.15 -2.37 -17.30
C TRP A 398 10.84 -1.46 -18.33
N THR A 399 11.73 -2.05 -19.13
CA THR A 399 12.67 -1.42 -20.07
C THR A 399 11.99 -1.08 -21.41
N LEU A 400 12.13 0.16 -21.89
CA LEU A 400 12.59 0.59 -23.23
C LEU A 400 12.05 2.00 -23.58
N GLY A 401 12.93 3.01 -23.52
CA GLY A 401 12.79 4.31 -24.22
C GLY A 401 11.60 5.21 -23.89
N THR A 402 11.72 6.10 -22.90
CA THR A 402 11.07 7.43 -22.90
C THR A 402 11.65 8.28 -21.78
N TYR A 403 12.10 9.49 -22.11
CA TYR A 403 12.94 10.32 -21.25
C TYR A 403 12.13 11.20 -20.27
N CYS A 404 10.83 11.38 -20.52
CA CYS A 404 9.87 12.13 -19.69
C CYS A 404 8.96 11.24 -18.83
N GLU A 405 9.08 9.92 -18.91
CA GLU A 405 8.05 8.98 -18.46
C GLU A 405 7.74 9.09 -16.97
N SER A 406 8.70 9.39 -16.10
CA SER A 406 8.46 9.26 -14.65
C SER A 406 7.69 10.44 -14.04
N TYR A 407 8.04 11.69 -14.38
CA TYR A 407 7.26 12.86 -13.96
C TYR A 407 5.89 12.90 -14.66
N CYS A 408 5.87 12.62 -15.97
CA CYS A 408 4.60 12.47 -16.70
C CYS A 408 3.73 11.38 -16.10
N ARG A 409 4.29 10.26 -15.64
CA ARG A 409 3.54 9.19 -14.97
C ARG A 409 2.97 9.62 -13.62
N LEU A 410 3.69 10.41 -12.82
CA LEU A 410 3.15 10.88 -11.54
C LEU A 410 1.95 11.83 -11.74
N VAL A 411 2.11 12.86 -12.57
CA VAL A 411 1.03 13.80 -12.94
C VAL A 411 -0.13 13.06 -13.59
N THR A 412 0.17 12.15 -14.54
CA THR A 412 -0.87 11.34 -15.21
C THR A 412 -1.58 10.42 -14.21
N THR A 413 -0.87 9.81 -13.26
CA THR A 413 -1.46 8.90 -12.27
C THR A 413 -2.37 9.67 -11.32
N HIS A 414 -1.93 10.83 -10.83
CA HIS A 414 -2.71 11.72 -9.98
C HIS A 414 -4.01 12.17 -10.68
N HIS A 415 -3.92 12.81 -11.85
CA HIS A 415 -5.11 13.25 -12.60
C HIS A 415 -5.99 12.07 -13.06
N SER A 416 -5.40 10.90 -13.37
CA SER A 416 -6.18 9.69 -13.69
C SER A 416 -6.95 9.15 -12.49
N ILE A 417 -6.38 9.22 -11.28
CA ILE A 417 -7.07 8.84 -10.04
C ILE A 417 -8.23 9.79 -9.78
N GLU A 418 -8.03 11.09 -10.03
CA GLU A 418 -9.08 12.08 -9.84
C GLU A 418 -10.24 11.88 -10.82
N ASP A 419 -9.93 11.72 -12.11
CA ASP A 419 -10.92 11.46 -13.15
C ASP A 419 -11.71 10.16 -12.90
N ALA A 420 -11.03 9.10 -12.46
CA ALA A 420 -11.62 7.78 -12.32
C ALA A 420 -12.32 7.56 -10.96
N SER A 421 -11.87 8.24 -9.91
CA SER A 421 -12.31 7.99 -8.53
C SER A 421 -12.88 9.24 -7.85
N LEU A 422 -12.11 10.32 -7.74
CA LEU A 422 -12.48 11.49 -6.94
C LEU A 422 -13.66 12.25 -7.58
N PHE A 423 -13.54 12.63 -8.85
CA PHE A 423 -14.53 13.42 -9.57
C PHE A 423 -15.90 12.74 -9.65
N PRO A 424 -16.03 11.43 -9.94
CA PRO A 424 -17.32 10.73 -9.85
C PRO A 424 -17.93 10.71 -8.44
N ARG A 425 -17.13 10.74 -7.37
CA ARG A 425 -17.63 10.85 -5.99
C ARG A 425 -18.12 12.27 -5.70
N LEU A 426 -17.34 13.29 -6.05
CA LEU A 426 -17.72 14.70 -5.89
C LEU A 426 -19.01 15.05 -6.64
N ARG A 427 -19.14 14.62 -7.90
CA ARG A 427 -20.37 14.81 -8.70
C ARG A 427 -21.62 14.20 -8.05
N ARG A 428 -21.47 13.05 -7.39
CA ARG A 428 -22.57 12.38 -6.69
C ARG A 428 -22.89 13.02 -5.34
N ALA A 429 -21.86 13.49 -4.64
CA ALA A 429 -21.98 14.05 -3.30
C ALA A 429 -22.53 15.49 -3.31
N ASP A 430 -22.15 16.30 -4.30
CA ASP A 430 -22.60 17.68 -4.44
C ASP A 430 -22.75 18.11 -5.91
N PRO A 431 -23.98 18.12 -6.45
CA PRO A 431 -24.24 18.53 -7.83
C PRO A 431 -23.81 19.97 -8.16
N ALA A 432 -23.63 20.84 -7.15
CA ALA A 432 -23.16 22.21 -7.39
C ALA A 432 -21.68 22.27 -7.80
N LEU A 433 -20.91 21.21 -7.57
CA LEU A 433 -19.50 21.12 -7.98
C LEU A 433 -19.33 20.66 -9.44
N VAL A 434 -20.38 20.18 -10.09
CA VAL A 434 -20.30 19.63 -11.46
C VAL A 434 -19.60 20.59 -12.45
N PRO A 435 -19.90 21.90 -12.50
CA PRO A 435 -19.20 22.81 -13.41
C PRO A 435 -17.69 22.90 -13.16
N VAL A 436 -17.26 22.92 -11.89
CA VAL A 436 -15.85 22.95 -11.50
C VAL A 436 -15.16 21.65 -11.92
N VAL A 437 -15.76 20.51 -11.57
CA VAL A 437 -15.21 19.18 -11.86
C VAL A 437 -15.13 18.95 -13.38
N ASP A 438 -16.13 19.37 -14.14
CA ASP A 438 -16.12 19.28 -15.60
C ASP A 438 -15.03 20.17 -16.21
N ARG A 439 -14.77 21.36 -15.62
CA ARG A 439 -13.65 22.22 -16.05
C ARG A 439 -12.31 21.57 -15.73
N LEU A 440 -12.09 21.08 -14.51
CA LEU A 440 -10.84 20.41 -14.11
C LEU A 440 -10.53 19.22 -15.03
N GLN A 441 -11.52 18.37 -15.30
CA GLN A 441 -11.38 17.26 -16.22
C GLN A 441 -11.07 17.70 -17.66
N ALA A 442 -11.62 18.84 -18.12
CA ALA A 442 -11.24 19.40 -19.42
C ALA A 442 -9.79 19.93 -19.42
N GLU A 443 -9.34 20.52 -18.32
CA GLU A 443 -7.94 20.96 -18.16
C GLU A 443 -6.97 19.77 -18.09
N HIS A 444 -7.35 18.62 -17.54
CA HIS A 444 -6.55 17.39 -17.58
C HIS A 444 -6.19 16.94 -19.01
N LEU A 445 -7.15 17.04 -19.94
CA LEU A 445 -6.90 16.72 -21.36
C LEU A 445 -5.87 17.68 -21.99
N ILE A 446 -5.93 18.96 -21.65
CA ILE A 446 -4.98 19.97 -22.13
C ILE A 446 -3.60 19.73 -21.52
N ILE A 447 -3.52 19.39 -20.23
CA ILE A 447 -2.26 19.05 -19.56
C ILE A 447 -1.63 17.82 -20.21
N HIS A 448 -2.42 16.82 -20.59
CA HIS A 448 -1.92 15.67 -21.34
C HIS A 448 -1.29 16.08 -22.68
N ASP A 449 -1.94 16.95 -23.45
CA ASP A 449 -1.38 17.48 -24.70
C ASP A 449 -0.08 18.28 -24.48
N VAL A 450 0.01 19.04 -23.38
CA VAL A 450 1.22 19.78 -23.01
C VAL A 450 2.36 18.84 -22.62
N LEU A 451 2.07 17.78 -21.84
CA LEU A 451 3.04 16.74 -21.48
C LEU A 451 3.56 16.01 -22.72
N GLU A 452 2.71 15.68 -23.69
CA GLU A 452 3.15 15.15 -24.99
C GLU A 452 4.07 16.13 -25.74
N GLY A 453 3.81 17.43 -25.62
CA GLY A 453 4.66 18.49 -26.19
C GLY A 453 6.08 18.47 -25.61
N VAL A 454 6.21 18.28 -24.29
CA VAL A 454 7.51 18.15 -23.62
C VAL A 454 8.25 16.89 -24.09
N ASP A 455 7.56 15.75 -24.18
CA ASP A 455 8.16 14.51 -24.67
C ASP A 455 8.68 14.65 -26.11
N LYS A 456 7.88 15.25 -27.01
CA LYS A 456 8.28 15.54 -28.39
C LYS A 456 9.52 16.44 -28.44
N ALA A 457 9.57 17.49 -27.61
CA ALA A 457 10.72 18.40 -27.55
C ALA A 457 11.99 17.69 -27.03
N LEU A 458 11.84 16.78 -26.07
CA LEU A 458 12.94 15.99 -25.51
C LEU A 458 13.49 14.96 -26.50
N VAL A 459 12.62 14.26 -27.22
CA VAL A 459 13.02 13.33 -28.29
C VAL A 459 13.80 14.07 -29.36
N ALA A 460 13.30 15.23 -29.80
CA ALA A 460 13.97 16.08 -30.79
C ALA A 460 15.36 16.56 -30.29
N LEU A 461 15.48 16.88 -28.99
CA LEU A 461 16.78 17.25 -28.42
C LEU A 461 17.79 16.08 -28.45
N VAL A 462 17.34 14.85 -28.17
CA VAL A 462 18.18 13.65 -28.11
C VAL A 462 18.62 13.18 -29.50
N ASP A 463 17.72 13.24 -30.49
CA ASP A 463 18.01 12.80 -31.86
C ASP A 463 18.73 13.86 -32.72
N GLY A 464 18.90 15.07 -32.18
CA GLY A 464 19.61 16.19 -32.80
C GLY A 464 18.77 17.01 -33.79
N SER A 465 17.46 16.74 -33.90
CA SER A 465 16.52 17.52 -34.73
C SER A 465 15.95 18.74 -34.02
N GLY A 466 16.10 18.84 -32.69
CA GLY A 466 15.61 19.92 -31.84
C GLY A 466 16.73 20.74 -31.17
N SER A 467 16.32 21.70 -30.33
CA SER A 467 17.22 22.57 -29.57
C SER A 467 16.84 22.59 -28.09
N ILE A 468 17.80 22.94 -27.24
CA ILE A 468 17.55 23.11 -25.79
C ILE A 468 16.55 24.23 -25.51
N ASP A 469 16.51 25.28 -26.35
CA ASP A 469 15.51 26.34 -26.27
C ASP A 469 14.09 25.83 -26.56
N GLY A 470 13.94 24.84 -27.44
CA GLY A 470 12.67 24.17 -27.70
C GLY A 470 12.18 23.35 -26.52
N LEU A 471 13.09 22.62 -25.85
CA LEU A 471 12.76 21.89 -24.62
C LEU A 471 12.40 22.85 -23.47
N ARG A 472 13.17 23.93 -23.29
CA ARG A 472 12.89 24.99 -22.31
C ARG A 472 11.49 25.57 -22.52
N ALA A 473 11.15 25.96 -23.75
CA ALA A 473 9.82 26.52 -24.05
C ALA A 473 8.68 25.53 -23.76
N ALA A 474 8.89 24.22 -23.99
CA ALA A 474 7.90 23.20 -23.68
C ALA A 474 7.73 23.02 -22.16
N VAL A 475 8.83 23.03 -21.39
CA VAL A 475 8.80 22.94 -19.93
C VAL A 475 8.19 24.20 -19.30
N ASP A 476 8.49 25.39 -19.82
CA ASP A 476 7.86 26.65 -19.38
C ASP A 476 6.35 26.63 -19.59
N LEU A 477 5.86 26.05 -20.71
CA LEU A 477 4.44 25.89 -20.95
C LEU A 477 3.81 24.89 -19.98
N LEU A 478 4.50 23.79 -19.67
CA LEU A 478 4.06 22.82 -18.65
C LEU A 478 3.99 23.45 -17.26
N ASP A 479 5.01 24.22 -16.88
CA ASP A 479 5.07 24.97 -15.62
C ASP A 479 3.86 25.89 -15.46
N ASP A 480 3.65 26.77 -16.43
CA ASP A 480 2.53 27.72 -16.37
C ASP A 480 1.17 27.02 -16.37
N THR A 481 1.02 25.96 -17.17
CA THR A 481 -0.25 25.22 -17.29
C THR A 481 -0.56 24.48 -15.98
N LEU A 482 0.39 23.69 -15.49
CA LEU A 482 0.19 22.84 -14.31
C LEU A 482 0.04 23.68 -13.05
N LEU A 483 0.88 24.68 -12.81
CA LEU A 483 0.77 25.55 -11.63
C LEU A 483 -0.56 26.32 -11.61
N SER A 484 -1.06 26.73 -12.78
CA SER A 484 -2.38 27.37 -12.90
C SER A 484 -3.51 26.41 -12.56
N HIS A 485 -3.38 25.15 -12.97
CA HIS A 485 -4.35 24.09 -12.75
C HIS A 485 -4.41 23.68 -11.27
N LEU A 486 -3.28 23.30 -10.68
CA LEU A 486 -3.18 22.87 -9.27
C LEU A 486 -3.74 23.94 -8.32
N SER A 487 -3.45 25.22 -8.58
CA SER A 487 -3.95 26.33 -7.77
C SER A 487 -5.46 26.53 -7.91
N TYR A 488 -6.03 26.22 -9.08
CA TYR A 488 -7.47 26.27 -9.29
C TYR A 488 -8.18 25.11 -8.61
N GLU A 489 -7.63 23.90 -8.77
CA GLU A 489 -8.15 22.71 -8.12
C GLU A 489 -8.15 22.84 -6.60
N GLU A 490 -7.03 23.26 -6.00
CA GLU A 490 -6.96 23.48 -4.57
C GLU A 490 -8.00 24.50 -4.13
N ARG A 491 -8.10 25.64 -4.81
CA ARG A 491 -9.05 26.70 -4.45
C ARG A 491 -10.49 26.19 -4.41
N GLU A 492 -10.87 25.35 -5.36
CA GLU A 492 -12.25 24.91 -5.49
C GLU A 492 -12.56 23.61 -4.75
N LEU A 493 -11.58 22.73 -4.51
CA LEU A 493 -11.82 21.37 -3.99
C LEU A 493 -11.37 21.15 -2.55
N VAL A 494 -10.43 21.92 -1.98
CA VAL A 494 -9.94 21.63 -0.60
C VAL A 494 -11.04 21.67 0.46
N GLU A 495 -11.99 22.62 0.37
CA GLU A 495 -13.12 22.64 1.28
C GLU A 495 -14.12 21.54 0.97
N PRO A 496 -14.57 21.33 -0.29
CA PRO A 496 -15.47 20.23 -0.59
C PRO A 496 -14.97 18.87 -0.14
N LEU A 497 -13.67 18.59 -0.27
CA LEU A 497 -13.04 17.37 0.21
C LEU A 497 -13.17 17.24 1.73
N ALA A 498 -12.87 18.32 2.47
CA ALA A 498 -13.02 18.36 3.92
C ALA A 498 -14.48 18.22 4.37
N ARG A 499 -15.40 18.87 3.65
CA ARG A 499 -16.83 18.91 3.95
C ARG A 499 -17.51 17.57 3.71
N LEU A 500 -17.16 16.91 2.60
CA LEU A 500 -17.81 15.69 2.12
C LEU A 500 -17.10 14.43 2.61
N GLY A 501 -15.88 14.54 3.14
CA GLY A 501 -15.08 13.39 3.59
C GLY A 501 -14.73 12.45 2.43
N VAL A 502 -14.57 13.01 1.23
CA VAL A 502 -14.23 12.25 0.03
C VAL A 502 -12.73 12.35 -0.17
N MET A 503 -12.05 11.22 -0.25
CA MET A 503 -10.70 11.06 -0.79
C MET A 503 -10.74 9.95 -1.85
#